data_AF-K9RYW1-F1
#
_entry.id   AF-K9RYW1-F1
#
_cell.length_a   1.000
_cell.length_b   1.000
_cell.length_c   1.000
_cell.angle_alpha   90.00
_cell.angle_beta   90.00
_cell.angle_gamma   90.00
#
_symmetry.space_group_name_H-M   'P 1'
#
loop_
_entity.id
_entity.type
_entity.pdbx_description
1 polymer ?
#
loop_
_entity_poly.entity_id
_entity_poly.type
_entity_poly.pdbx_seq_one_letter_code
_entity_poly.pdbx_strand_id
1 'polypeptide(L)'
;MSYHKLWFRQTAKNLKLLHPYPEFSKIQGLVKSAMPQLITDLKAEGEDLNDPQVWWQALYMDALLLVENSAGESFKIAVGLQDKWKPALNAHRTISSPTFQKCRERLDIDQHWLFYVTSKYPYGEEVWIDLIYAQVDREPPPSTCVLLDVDA
;
A
#
# COMPACT_ATOMS: atom_id res chain seq x y z
N MET A 1 -2.62 -15.00 3.31
CA MET A 1 -2.66 -13.57 2.99
C MET A 1 -3.99 -12.83 3.27
N SER A 2 -5.17 -13.26 2.78
CA SER A 2 -6.44 -12.50 2.93
C SER A 2 -6.82 -12.12 4.37
N TYR A 3 -6.54 -13.01 5.33
CA TYR A 3 -6.83 -12.79 6.75
C TYR A 3 -6.01 -11.65 7.37
N HIS A 4 -4.70 -11.55 7.09
CA HIS A 4 -3.86 -10.44 7.58
C HIS A 4 -4.29 -9.10 7.01
N LYS A 5 -4.66 -9.06 5.73
CA LYS A 5 -5.19 -7.85 5.07
C LYS A 5 -6.48 -7.38 5.73
N LEU A 6 -7.40 -8.31 6.00
CA LEU A 6 -8.66 -7.99 6.67
C LEU A 6 -8.44 -7.50 8.10
N TRP A 7 -7.58 -8.18 8.87
CA TRP A 7 -7.24 -7.78 10.23
C TRP A 7 -6.57 -6.41 10.27
N PHE A 8 -5.55 -6.17 9.43
CA PHE A 8 -4.88 -4.89 9.32
C PHE A 8 -5.87 -3.76 9.02
N ARG A 9 -6.78 -3.95 8.06
CA ARG A 9 -7.82 -2.96 7.74
C ARG A 9 -8.76 -2.71 8.92
N GLN A 10 -9.12 -3.75 9.67
CA GLN A 10 -9.94 -3.61 10.86
C GLN A 10 -9.20 -2.81 11.95
N THR A 11 -7.92 -3.12 12.21
CA THR A 11 -7.08 -2.35 13.13
C THR A 11 -6.94 -0.90 12.69
N ALA A 12 -6.58 -0.64 11.42
CA ALA A 12 -6.48 0.71 10.88
C ALA A 12 -7.80 1.50 11.00
N LYS A 13 -8.94 0.82 10.85
CA LYS A 13 -10.26 1.41 11.09
C LYS A 13 -10.49 1.73 12.57
N ASN A 14 -10.14 0.82 13.48
CA ASN A 14 -10.25 1.05 14.93
C ASN A 14 -9.39 2.24 15.38
N LEU A 15 -8.18 2.35 14.83
CA LEU A 15 -7.25 3.46 15.04
C LEU A 15 -7.66 4.75 14.31
N LYS A 16 -8.74 4.73 13.53
CA LYS A 16 -9.22 5.86 12.70
C LYS A 16 -8.21 6.37 11.67
N LEU A 17 -7.29 5.51 11.23
CA LEU A 17 -6.28 5.82 10.23
C LEU A 17 -6.77 5.52 8.81
N LEU A 18 -7.79 4.67 8.65
CA LEU A 18 -8.24 4.21 7.33
C LEU A 18 -8.85 5.36 6.52
N HIS A 19 -8.24 5.66 5.38
CA HIS A 19 -8.70 6.64 4.41
C HIS A 19 -9.44 5.95 3.25
N PRO A 20 -10.53 6.56 2.71
CA PRO A 20 -11.19 6.02 1.52
C PRO A 20 -10.24 5.98 0.33
N TYR A 21 -10.31 4.91 -0.46
CA TYR A 21 -9.61 4.87 -1.74
C TYR A 21 -10.14 5.95 -2.69
N PRO A 22 -9.29 6.48 -3.59
CA PRO A 22 -9.78 7.41 -4.60
C PRO A 22 -10.74 6.72 -5.58
N GLU A 23 -11.54 7.51 -6.28
CA GLU A 23 -12.59 7.00 -7.16
C GLU A 23 -12.05 6.02 -8.21
N PHE A 24 -12.78 4.92 -8.42
CA PHE A 24 -12.36 3.85 -9.31
C PHE A 24 -12.07 4.34 -10.74
N SER A 25 -12.91 5.22 -11.27
CA SER A 25 -12.75 5.85 -12.59
C SER A 25 -11.42 6.61 -12.72
N LYS A 26 -11.01 7.33 -11.66
CA LYS A 26 -9.75 8.09 -11.60
C LYS A 26 -8.56 7.14 -11.71
N ILE A 27 -8.59 6.02 -10.99
CA ILE A 27 -7.51 5.03 -11.05
C ILE A 27 -7.48 4.32 -12.39
N GLN A 28 -8.62 3.89 -12.91
CA GLN A 28 -8.64 3.27 -14.23
C GLN A 28 -8.05 4.18 -15.30
N GLY A 29 -8.46 5.46 -15.35
CA GLY A 29 -7.93 6.43 -16.31
C GLY A 29 -6.42 6.66 -16.16
N LEU A 30 -5.97 6.77 -14.92
CA LEU A 30 -4.57 7.00 -14.61
C LEU A 30 -3.69 5.79 -14.98
N VAL A 31 -4.05 4.59 -14.54
CA VAL A 31 -3.30 3.37 -14.84
C VAL A 31 -3.34 3.07 -16.34
N LYS A 32 -4.47 3.30 -17.03
CA LYS A 32 -4.53 3.23 -18.51
C LYS A 32 -3.53 4.16 -19.20
N SER A 33 -3.35 5.37 -18.67
CA SER A 33 -2.43 6.35 -19.26
C SER A 33 -0.96 6.08 -18.92
N ALA A 34 -0.67 5.65 -17.69
CA ALA A 34 0.70 5.59 -17.16
C ALA A 34 1.30 4.18 -17.19
N MET A 35 0.47 3.14 -17.17
CA MET A 35 0.87 1.73 -17.02
C MET A 35 0.06 0.81 -17.96
N PRO A 36 0.11 1.04 -19.28
CA PRO A 36 -0.66 0.22 -20.23
C PRO A 36 -0.25 -1.25 -20.19
N GLN A 37 1.02 -1.55 -19.89
CA GLN A 37 1.50 -2.94 -19.77
C GLN A 37 0.81 -3.69 -18.63
N LEU A 38 0.61 -3.05 -17.47
CA LEU A 38 -0.07 -3.66 -16.32
C LEU A 38 -1.48 -4.14 -16.70
N ILE A 39 -2.17 -3.38 -17.56
CA ILE A 39 -3.52 -3.74 -18.02
C ILE A 39 -3.46 -4.93 -18.98
N THR A 40 -2.46 -4.98 -19.85
CA THR A 40 -2.25 -6.13 -20.73
C THR A 40 -1.99 -7.39 -19.91
N ASP A 41 -1.20 -7.29 -18.84
CA ASP A 41 -0.88 -8.40 -17.95
C ASP A 41 -2.13 -8.88 -17.21
N LEU A 42 -2.90 -7.97 -16.59
CA LEU A 42 -4.17 -8.30 -15.91
C LEU A 42 -5.18 -8.97 -16.84
N LYS A 43 -5.28 -8.52 -18.10
CA LYS A 43 -6.14 -9.17 -19.11
C LYS A 43 -5.67 -10.57 -19.46
N ALA A 44 -4.35 -10.76 -19.60
CA ALA A 44 -3.77 -12.06 -19.91
C ALA A 44 -3.97 -13.06 -18.77
N GLU A 45 -4.00 -12.57 -17.52
CA GLU A 45 -4.30 -13.35 -16.31
C GLU A 45 -5.81 -13.64 -16.15
N GLY A 46 -6.66 -13.03 -16.97
CA GLY A 46 -8.12 -13.24 -16.95
C GLY A 46 -8.84 -12.47 -15.84
N GLU A 47 -8.22 -11.43 -15.28
CA GLU A 47 -8.78 -10.62 -14.21
C GLU A 47 -9.95 -9.75 -14.69
N ASP A 48 -10.94 -9.54 -13.80
CA ASP A 48 -12.06 -8.64 -14.09
C ASP A 48 -11.64 -7.18 -13.90
N LEU A 49 -11.40 -6.48 -15.01
CA LEU A 49 -11.04 -5.08 -15.00
C LEU A 49 -12.17 -4.12 -14.55
N ASN A 50 -13.38 -4.63 -14.31
CA ASN A 50 -14.47 -3.86 -13.69
C ASN A 50 -14.50 -3.99 -12.17
N ASP A 51 -13.75 -4.92 -11.58
CA ASP A 51 -13.61 -5.05 -10.13
C ASP A 51 -12.54 -4.07 -9.62
N PRO A 52 -12.90 -3.06 -8.79
CA PRO A 52 -11.93 -2.14 -8.21
C PRO A 52 -10.82 -2.82 -7.42
N GLN A 53 -11.10 -3.98 -6.81
CA GLN A 53 -10.15 -4.67 -5.97
C GLN A 53 -8.95 -5.21 -6.76
N VAL A 54 -9.17 -5.63 -8.01
CA VAL A 54 -8.10 -6.05 -8.93
C VAL A 54 -7.08 -4.92 -9.12
N TRP A 55 -7.56 -3.69 -9.29
CA TRP A 55 -6.69 -2.53 -9.51
C TRP A 55 -5.91 -2.14 -8.26
N TRP A 56 -6.54 -2.23 -7.07
CA TRP A 56 -5.83 -2.00 -5.81
C TRP A 56 -4.73 -3.02 -5.58
N GLN A 57 -5.00 -4.30 -5.85
CA GLN A 57 -4.00 -5.35 -5.72
C GLN A 57 -2.87 -5.18 -6.73
N ALA A 58 -3.18 -4.83 -7.98
CA ALA A 58 -2.20 -4.55 -9.02
C ALA A 58 -1.29 -3.37 -8.67
N LEU A 59 -1.80 -2.41 -7.90
CA LEU A 59 -1.05 -1.29 -7.35
C LEU A 59 -0.36 -1.60 -6.00
N TYR A 60 -0.43 -2.83 -5.49
CA TYR A 60 0.08 -3.21 -4.16
C TYR A 60 -0.51 -2.37 -3.02
N MET A 61 -1.81 -2.08 -3.09
CA MET A 61 -2.56 -1.30 -2.11
C MET A 61 -3.66 -2.13 -1.44
N ASP A 62 -3.37 -2.65 -0.26
CA ASP A 62 -4.32 -3.35 0.62
C ASP A 62 -5.05 -2.42 1.58
N ALA A 63 -4.49 -1.24 1.83
CA ALA A 63 -5.16 -0.14 2.53
C ALA A 63 -4.59 1.21 2.07
N LEU A 64 -5.34 2.28 2.36
CA LEU A 64 -4.87 3.65 2.29
C LEU A 64 -5.05 4.27 3.67
N LEU A 65 -3.99 4.85 4.22
CA LEU A 65 -4.00 5.47 5.54
C LEU A 65 -3.87 6.98 5.41
N LEU A 66 -4.44 7.70 6.38
CA LEU A 66 -4.12 9.08 6.67
C LEU A 66 -3.53 9.11 8.08
N VAL A 67 -2.23 9.41 8.18
CA VAL A 67 -1.47 9.38 9.43
C VAL A 67 -0.88 10.74 9.69
N GLU A 68 -1.03 11.24 10.92
CA GLU A 68 -0.41 12.48 11.38
C GLU A 68 0.91 12.15 12.09
N ASN A 69 2.00 12.84 11.74
CA ASN A 69 3.29 12.70 12.44
C ASN A 69 3.32 13.54 13.74
N SER A 70 4.40 13.41 14.50
CA SER A 70 4.61 14.18 15.74
C SER A 70 4.72 15.70 15.54
N ALA A 71 4.97 16.17 14.32
CA ALA A 71 4.98 17.59 13.95
C ALA A 71 3.59 18.13 13.58
N GLY A 72 2.55 17.29 13.53
CA GLY A 72 1.18 17.65 13.13
C GLY A 72 0.95 17.63 11.61
N GLU A 73 1.89 17.08 10.83
CA GLU A 73 1.76 16.95 9.38
C GLU A 73 1.05 15.63 9.03
N SER A 74 0.07 15.71 8.13
CA SER A 74 -0.70 14.56 7.68
C SER A 74 -0.14 13.97 6.38
N PHE A 75 0.00 12.64 6.35
CA PHE A 75 0.49 11.89 5.19
C PHE A 75 -0.54 10.84 4.75
N LYS A 76 -0.80 10.81 3.45
CA LYS A 76 -1.55 9.74 2.78
C LYS A 76 -0.60 8.61 2.41
N ILE A 77 -0.76 7.47 3.05
CA ILE A 77 0.16 6.35 2.94
C ILE A 77 -0.56 5.15 2.32
N ALA A 78 -0.12 4.75 1.13
CA ALA A 78 -0.52 3.48 0.54
C ALA A 78 0.16 2.34 1.29
N VAL A 79 -0.60 1.29 1.63
CA VAL A 79 -0.09 0.14 2.36
C VAL A 79 -0.34 -1.13 1.56
N GLY A 80 0.68 -1.98 1.41
CA GLY A 80 0.55 -3.36 0.92
C GLY A 80 1.12 -4.36 1.92
N LEU A 81 0.54 -5.56 1.99
CA LEU A 81 0.96 -6.65 2.89
C LEU A 81 1.45 -7.86 2.08
N GLN A 82 2.57 -8.44 2.50
CA GLN A 82 3.22 -9.58 1.84
C GLN A 82 3.68 -10.61 2.88
N ASP A 83 3.46 -11.90 2.64
CA ASP A 83 3.81 -13.00 3.58
C ASP A 83 5.05 -13.79 3.17
N LYS A 84 5.65 -13.40 2.05
CA LYS A 84 6.86 -14.02 1.53
C LYS A 84 7.87 -12.95 1.18
N TRP A 85 9.10 -13.13 1.66
CA TRP A 85 10.17 -12.15 1.50
C TRP A 85 10.48 -11.82 0.02
N LYS A 86 10.63 -12.85 -0.82
CA LYS A 86 10.93 -12.63 -2.25
C LYS A 86 9.83 -11.83 -2.98
N PRO A 87 8.54 -12.18 -2.86
CA PRO A 87 7.44 -11.32 -3.33
C PRO A 87 7.46 -9.91 -2.74
N ALA A 88 7.75 -9.74 -1.45
CA ALA A 88 7.83 -8.42 -0.82
C ALA A 88 8.93 -7.53 -1.42
N LEU A 89 10.12 -8.09 -1.65
CA LEU A 89 11.22 -7.41 -2.33
C LEU A 89 10.87 -7.04 -3.78
N ASN A 90 10.24 -7.96 -4.52
CA ASN A 90 9.83 -7.69 -5.89
C ASN A 90 8.77 -6.58 -5.95
N ALA A 91 7.76 -6.64 -5.07
CA ALA A 91 6.75 -5.60 -4.91
C ALA A 91 7.42 -4.26 -4.59
N HIS A 92 8.34 -4.23 -3.63
CA HIS A 92 9.06 -3.01 -3.24
C HIS A 92 9.82 -2.37 -4.41
N ARG A 93 10.53 -3.19 -5.19
CA ARG A 93 11.21 -2.74 -6.40
C ARG A 93 10.23 -2.17 -7.44
N THR A 94 9.07 -2.81 -7.60
CA THR A 94 8.03 -2.36 -8.54
C THR A 94 7.43 -1.02 -8.12
N ILE A 95 7.00 -0.86 -6.86
CA ILE A 95 6.40 0.39 -6.36
C ILE A 95 7.40 1.55 -6.29
N SER A 96 8.69 1.24 -6.18
CA SER A 96 9.78 2.23 -6.21
C SER A 96 10.17 2.64 -7.64
N SER A 97 9.58 2.04 -8.67
CA SER A 97 9.88 2.39 -10.06
C SER A 97 9.35 3.79 -10.43
N PRO A 98 9.99 4.50 -11.37
CA PRO A 98 9.53 5.85 -11.77
C PRO A 98 8.09 5.88 -12.28
N THR A 99 7.63 4.80 -12.91
CA THR A 99 6.25 4.70 -13.40
C THR A 99 5.26 4.63 -12.24
N PHE A 100 5.57 3.85 -11.20
CA PHE A 100 4.77 3.77 -9.98
C PHE A 100 4.81 5.05 -9.17
N GLN A 101 5.97 5.71 -9.08
CA GLN A 101 6.07 7.00 -8.45
C GLN A 101 5.14 8.04 -9.10
N LYS A 102 5.16 8.17 -10.43
CA LYS A 102 4.24 9.09 -11.15
C LYS A 102 2.76 8.74 -10.92
N CYS A 103 2.46 7.45 -10.81
CA CYS A 103 1.10 7.00 -10.51
C CYS A 103 0.69 7.45 -9.12
N ARG A 104 1.55 7.21 -8.12
CA ARG A 104 1.35 7.59 -6.73
C ARG A 104 1.18 9.11 -6.55
N GLU A 105 2.05 9.90 -7.15
CA GLU A 105 1.97 11.37 -7.13
C GLU A 105 0.63 11.89 -7.70
N ARG A 106 0.17 11.33 -8.82
CA ARG A 106 -1.13 11.70 -9.42
C ARG A 106 -2.34 11.21 -8.63
N LEU A 107 -2.15 10.21 -7.77
CA LEU A 107 -3.16 9.74 -6.83
C LEU A 107 -3.18 10.52 -5.51
N ASP A 108 -2.28 11.50 -5.35
CA ASP A 108 -2.13 12.28 -4.12
C ASP A 108 -1.83 11.36 -2.92
N ILE A 109 -0.84 10.48 -3.11
CA ILE A 109 -0.33 9.57 -2.10
C ILE A 109 1.13 9.97 -1.84
N ASP A 110 1.47 10.23 -0.58
CA ASP A 110 2.79 10.75 -0.20
C ASP A 110 3.82 9.63 -0.13
N GLN A 111 3.44 8.51 0.50
CA GLN A 111 4.33 7.37 0.73
C GLN A 111 3.66 6.04 0.41
N HIS A 112 4.48 5.02 0.18
CA HIS A 112 4.02 3.65 -0.04
C HIS A 112 4.80 2.66 0.80
N TRP A 113 4.14 2.07 1.78
CA TRP A 113 4.75 1.11 2.69
C TRP A 113 4.30 -0.30 2.35
N LEU A 114 5.28 -1.21 2.29
CA LEU A 114 5.04 -2.64 2.22
C LEU A 114 5.39 -3.26 3.55
N PHE A 115 4.43 -3.92 4.17
CA PHE A 115 4.64 -4.70 5.37
C PHE A 115 4.91 -6.16 4.99
N TYR A 116 6.07 -6.65 5.37
CA TYR A 116 6.38 -8.06 5.36
C TYR A 116 5.91 -8.68 6.69
N VAL A 117 4.95 -9.58 6.59
CA VAL A 117 4.23 -10.18 7.73
C VAL A 117 4.42 -11.69 7.68
N THR A 118 5.20 -12.27 8.59
CA THR A 118 5.47 -13.72 8.58
C THR A 118 4.66 -14.50 9.60
N SER A 119 4.12 -13.81 10.61
CA SER A 119 3.32 -14.45 11.65
C SER A 119 2.12 -15.19 11.06
N LYS A 120 1.81 -16.36 11.64
CA LYS A 120 0.59 -17.11 11.33
C LYS A 120 -0.66 -16.47 11.95
N TYR A 121 -0.47 -15.63 12.96
CA TYR A 121 -1.53 -14.96 13.71
C TYR A 121 -1.48 -13.45 13.46
N PRO A 122 -2.60 -12.74 13.59
CA PRO A 122 -2.59 -11.30 13.47
C PRO A 122 -1.80 -10.66 14.61
N TYR A 123 -1.08 -9.59 14.32
CA TYR A 123 -0.48 -8.77 15.35
C TYR A 123 -1.55 -7.95 16.08
N GLY A 124 -1.30 -7.70 17.37
CA GLY A 124 -2.11 -6.77 18.16
C GLY A 124 -2.01 -5.34 17.63
N GLU A 125 -2.93 -4.49 18.08
CA GLU A 125 -2.99 -3.09 17.64
C GLU A 125 -1.73 -2.31 18.04
N GLU A 126 -1.14 -2.65 19.19
CA GLU A 126 0.08 -2.06 19.73
C GLU A 126 1.27 -2.18 18.77
N VAL A 127 1.43 -3.33 18.11
CA VAL A 127 2.52 -3.55 17.14
C VAL A 127 2.36 -2.62 15.94
N TRP A 128 1.13 -2.45 15.45
CA TRP A 128 0.85 -1.58 14.32
C TRP A 128 1.01 -0.10 14.68
N ILE A 129 0.57 0.30 15.88
CA ILE A 129 0.77 1.67 16.39
C ILE A 129 2.27 1.98 16.43
N ASP A 130 3.05 1.15 17.13
CA ASP A 130 4.47 1.37 17.29
C ASP A 130 5.17 1.47 15.94
N LEU A 131 4.87 0.55 15.01
CA LEU A 131 5.51 0.50 13.71
C LEU A 131 5.10 1.66 12.80
N ILE A 132 3.80 2.01 12.74
CA ILE A 132 3.29 3.12 11.91
C ILE A 132 3.86 4.44 12.40
N TYR A 133 3.78 4.72 13.70
CA TYR A 133 4.24 6.00 14.24
C TYR A 133 5.77 6.10 14.30
N ALA A 134 6.48 5.00 14.57
CA ALA A 134 7.94 4.99 14.44
C ALA A 134 8.41 5.26 13.00
N GLN A 135 7.60 4.89 12.00
CA GLN A 135 7.95 5.11 10.60
C GLN A 135 7.49 6.47 10.06
N VAL A 136 6.33 6.98 10.46
CA VAL A 136 5.84 8.29 9.98
C VAL A 136 6.73 9.44 10.43
N ASP A 137 7.37 9.31 11.60
CA ASP A 137 8.30 10.30 12.14
C ASP A 137 9.70 10.22 11.53
N ARG A 138 9.99 9.21 10.70
CA ARG A 138 11.27 9.10 10.00
C ARG A 138 11.25 9.90 8.71
N GLU A 139 12.40 10.45 8.35
CA GLU A 139 12.59 11.05 7.03
C GLU A 139 12.38 9.97 5.94
N PRO A 140 11.46 10.20 4.98
CA PRO A 140 11.19 9.21 3.95
C PRO A 140 12.38 9.08 3.00
N PRO A 141 12.65 7.88 2.47
CA PRO A 141 13.68 7.72 1.45
C PRO A 141 13.31 8.48 0.17
N PRO A 142 14.26 8.74 -0.74
CA PRO A 142 13.98 9.46 -2.00
C PRO A 142 12.90 8.82 -2.88
N SER A 143 12.71 7.50 -2.77
CA SER A 143 11.64 6.78 -3.47
C SER A 143 10.26 6.94 -2.85
N THR A 144 10.19 7.50 -1.63
CA THR A 144 9.06 7.51 -0.69
C THR A 144 8.39 6.15 -0.47
N CYS A 145 9.10 5.08 -0.82
CA CYS A 145 8.67 3.69 -0.66
C CYS A 145 9.53 3.01 0.39
N VAL A 146 8.89 2.23 1.27
CA VAL A 146 9.58 1.54 2.35
C VAL A 146 9.09 0.09 2.41
N LEU A 147 10.01 -0.85 2.59
CA LEU A 147 9.70 -2.23 2.98
C LEU A 147 10.00 -2.38 4.48
N LEU A 148 8.99 -2.74 5.24
CA LEU A 148 9.02 -2.85 6.69
C LEU A 148 8.80 -4.30 7.07
N ASP A 149 9.75 -4.87 7.80
CA ASP A 149 9.60 -6.18 8.41
C ASP A 149 8.90 -6.00 9.77
N VAL A 150 7.73 -6.62 9.92
CA VAL A 150 6.91 -6.49 11.14
C VAL A 150 7.46 -7.34 12.28
N ASP A 151 8.31 -8.33 11.99
CA ASP A 151 8.91 -9.22 12.98
C ASP A 151 10.34 -8.82 13.39
N ALA A 152 10.87 -7.72 12.85
CA ALA A 152 12.26 -7.28 13.02
C ALA A 152 12.56 -6.52 14.32
#